data_AF-A0A0P7LS42-F1
#
_entry.id   AF-A0A0P7LS42-F1
#
_cell.length_a   1.000
_cell.length_b   1.000
_cell.length_c   1.000
_cell.angle_alpha   90.00
_cell.angle_beta   90.00
_cell.angle_gamma   90.00
#
_symmetry.space_group_name_H-M   'P 1'
#
loop_
_entity.id
_entity.type
_entity.pdbx_description
1 polymer ?
#
loop_
_entity_poly.entity_id
_entity_poly.type
_entity_poly.pdbx_seq_one_letter_code
_entity_poly.pdbx_strand_id
1 'polypeptide(L)'
;MKKNNKSINYPEIIIFALILLGLVLLYLKVFPDSMKNAIITVTGLCMVTSPLRSKKLVDNDERNNYIDLKSKAFAYNLSNVIFGALIIIFSFIHAPFIILLFTLIGFLILQASELLAFSYYHKNN
;
A
#
# COMPACT_ATOMS: atom_id res chain seq x y z
N MET A 1 20.04 32.16 -0.60
CA MET A 1 19.14 31.02 -0.88
C MET A 1 19.83 29.72 -0.46
N LYS A 2 19.43 29.13 0.66
CA LYS A 2 20.00 27.87 1.16
C LYS A 2 19.41 26.74 0.31
N LYS A 3 20.22 26.13 -0.57
CA LYS A 3 19.86 24.90 -1.30
C LYS A 3 19.61 23.81 -0.26
N ASN A 4 18.34 23.54 0.05
CA ASN A 4 17.95 22.34 0.80
C ASN A 4 18.18 21.15 -0.12
N ASN A 5 19.40 20.63 -0.11
CA ASN A 5 19.75 19.37 -0.73
C ASN A 5 19.09 18.29 0.14
N LYS A 6 17.81 17.97 -0.11
CA LYS A 6 17.19 16.76 0.42
C LYS A 6 17.82 15.58 -0.32
N SER A 7 19.05 15.24 0.02
CA SER A 7 19.70 14.01 -0.42
C SER A 7 18.87 12.87 0.13
N ILE A 8 18.30 12.06 -0.76
CA ILE A 8 17.59 10.82 -0.41
C ILE A 8 18.50 10.02 0.50
N ASN A 9 18.03 9.70 1.71
CA ASN A 9 18.84 9.04 2.72
C ASN A 9 18.90 7.53 2.42
N TYR A 10 19.73 7.18 1.43
CA TYR A 10 19.94 5.80 0.97
C TYR A 10 20.18 4.77 2.10
N PRO A 11 20.90 5.08 3.19
CA PRO A 11 21.10 4.14 4.30
C PRO A 11 19.78 3.72 4.98
N GLU A 12 18.83 4.64 5.18
CA GLU A 12 17.55 4.36 5.82
C GLU A 12 16.65 3.48 4.94
N ILE A 13 16.69 3.71 3.63
CA ILE A 13 15.97 2.89 2.64
C ILE A 13 16.51 1.46 2.63
N ILE A 14 17.84 1.29 2.69
CA ILE A 14 18.50 -0.02 2.73
C ILE A 14 18.11 -0.75 4.02
N ILE A 15 18.14 -0.08 5.18
CA ILE A 15 17.74 -0.67 6.46
C ILE A 15 16.28 -1.10 6.43
N PHE A 16 15.39 -0.25 5.91
CA PHE A 16 13.98 -0.59 5.75
C PHE A 16 13.78 -1.81 4.85
N ALA A 17 14.48 -1.86 3.70
CA ALA A 17 14.41 -3.00 2.80
C ALA A 17 14.91 -4.30 3.46
N LEU A 18 15.99 -4.24 4.26
CA LEU A 18 16.51 -5.40 4.99
C LEU A 18 15.56 -5.90 6.08
N ILE A 19 14.93 -4.99 6.83
CA ILE A 19 13.91 -5.35 7.83
C ILE A 19 12.71 -6.03 7.15
N LEU A 20 12.26 -5.47 6.03
CA LEU A 20 11.18 -6.03 5.24
C LEU A 20 11.53 -7.43 4.73
N LEU A 21 12.73 -7.61 4.19
CA LEU A 21 13.26 -8.90 3.74
C LEU A 21 13.31 -9.92 4.89
N GLY A 22 13.72 -9.49 6.09
CA GLY A 22 13.75 -10.33 7.29
C GLY A 22 12.36 -10.83 7.69
N LEU A 23 11.36 -9.94 7.70
CA LEU A 23 9.96 -10.30 7.99
C LEU A 23 9.40 -11.29 6.96
N VAL A 24 9.75 -11.10 5.68
CA VAL A 24 9.38 -12.01 4.59
C VAL A 24 9.97 -13.41 4.79
N LEU A 25 11.26 -13.49 5.10
CA LEU A 25 11.94 -14.76 5.31
C LEU A 25 11.42 -15.49 6.57
N LEU A 26 11.11 -14.74 7.63
CA LEU A 26 10.47 -15.26 8.83
C LEU A 26 9.10 -15.86 8.48
N TYR A 27 8.27 -15.12 7.73
CA TYR A 27 6.96 -15.57 7.30
C TYR A 27 7.03 -16.84 6.43
N LEU A 28 8.00 -16.88 5.50
CA LEU A 28 8.28 -18.05 4.66
C LEU A 28 8.67 -19.29 5.46
N LYS A 29 9.39 -19.12 6.58
CA LYS A 29 9.89 -20.21 7.41
C LYS A 29 8.87 -20.71 8.43
N VAL A 30 8.04 -19.82 8.98
CA VAL A 30 7.15 -20.11 10.11
C VAL A 30 5.83 -20.76 9.68
N PHE A 31 5.27 -20.35 8.54
CA PHE A 31 3.94 -20.80 8.13
C PHE A 31 4.02 -21.96 7.12
N PRO A 32 3.08 -22.92 7.15
CA PRO A 32 2.92 -23.91 6.09
C PRO A 32 2.30 -23.28 4.83
N ASP A 33 2.57 -23.84 3.65
CA ASP A 33 2.20 -23.24 2.36
C ASP A 33 0.69 -23.06 2.16
N SER A 34 -0.12 -23.97 2.72
CA SER A 34 -1.59 -23.84 2.72
C SER A 34 -2.07 -22.60 3.49
N MET A 35 -1.46 -22.31 4.65
CA MET A 35 -1.77 -21.11 5.43
C MET A 35 -1.23 -19.84 4.77
N LYS A 36 -0.03 -19.89 4.17
CA LYS A 36 0.57 -18.76 3.45
C LYS A 36 -0.35 -18.24 2.35
N ASN A 37 -0.85 -19.15 1.51
CA ASN A 37 -1.73 -18.80 0.40
C ASN A 37 -3.05 -18.24 0.94
N ALA A 38 -3.67 -18.91 1.92
CA ALA A 38 -4.92 -18.44 2.53
C ALA A 38 -4.82 -17.02 3.10
N ILE A 39 -3.74 -16.70 3.84
CA ILE A 39 -3.52 -15.36 4.40
C ILE A 39 -3.40 -14.31 3.28
N ILE A 40 -2.67 -14.62 2.22
CA ILE A 40 -2.52 -13.71 1.08
C ILE A 40 -3.85 -13.51 0.34
N THR A 41 -4.61 -14.57 0.10
CA THR A 41 -5.92 -14.46 -0.56
C THR A 41 -6.89 -13.63 0.26
N VAL A 42 -6.94 -13.86 1.58
CA VAL A 42 -7.76 -13.06 2.51
C VAL A 42 -7.32 -11.59 2.52
N THR A 43 -6.00 -11.34 2.48
CA THR A 43 -5.46 -9.98 2.39
C THR A 43 -5.93 -9.28 1.10
N GLY A 44 -5.83 -9.95 -0.05
CA GLY A 44 -6.35 -9.43 -1.32
C GLY A 44 -7.85 -9.14 -1.27
N LEU A 45 -8.64 -10.01 -0.65
CA LEU A 45 -10.08 -9.81 -0.48
C LEU A 45 -10.40 -8.59 0.42
N CYS A 46 -9.66 -8.42 1.52
CA CYS A 46 -9.76 -7.24 2.37
C CYS A 46 -9.42 -5.96 1.60
N MET A 47 -8.41 -5.98 0.73
CA MET A 47 -8.02 -4.83 -0.08
C MET A 47 -9.11 -4.43 -1.09
N VAL A 48 -9.81 -5.40 -1.69
CA VAL A 48 -10.93 -5.13 -2.62
C VAL A 48 -12.16 -4.61 -1.88
N THR A 49 -12.44 -5.12 -0.68
CA THR A 49 -13.67 -4.82 0.06
C THR A 49 -13.57 -3.56 0.95
N SER A 50 -12.37 -3.18 1.41
CA SER A 50 -12.18 -2.02 2.28
C SER A 50 -12.64 -0.69 1.65
N PRO A 51 -12.33 -0.39 0.38
CA PRO A 51 -12.81 0.82 -0.31
C PRO A 51 -14.34 0.94 -0.38
N LEU A 52 -15.03 -0.19 -0.53
CA LEU A 52 -16.49 -0.27 -0.60
C LEU A 52 -17.17 0.10 0.73
N ARG A 53 -16.41 0.09 1.84
CA ARG A 53 -16.89 0.39 3.18
C ARG A 53 -16.70 1.85 3.59
N SER A 54 -16.17 2.69 2.70
CA SER A 54 -15.87 4.10 3.02
C SER A 54 -17.14 4.90 3.34
N LYS A 55 -17.15 5.53 4.52
CA LYS A 55 -18.23 6.44 4.97
C LYS A 55 -18.27 7.69 4.09
N LYS A 56 -19.48 8.17 3.79
CA LYS A 56 -19.71 9.48 3.15
C LYS A 56 -18.90 10.56 3.89
N LEU A 57 -17.98 11.19 3.16
CA LEU A 57 -17.30 12.41 3.62
C LEU A 57 -18.37 13.47 3.85
N VAL A 58 -18.42 14.02 5.06
CA VAL A 58 -19.35 15.09 5.45
C VAL A 58 -18.97 16.35 4.66
N ASP A 59 -19.92 16.85 3.87
CA ASP A 59 -19.79 18.08 3.08
C ASP A 59 -19.64 19.29 4.02
N ASN A 60 -18.41 19.76 4.21
CA ASN A 60 -18.13 21.12 4.66
C ASN A 60 -17.62 21.91 3.45
N ASP A 61 -18.06 23.16 3.34
CA ASP A 61 -18.12 24.05 2.16
C ASP A 61 -16.77 24.47 1.48
N GLU A 62 -15.85 23.54 1.26
CA GLU A 62 -14.61 23.76 0.52
C GLU A 62 -14.62 23.00 -0.82
N ARG A 63 -15.50 23.40 -1.76
CA ARG A 63 -15.73 22.68 -3.03
C ARG A 63 -14.46 22.33 -3.83
N ASN A 64 -13.43 23.20 -3.81
CA ASN A 64 -12.21 22.95 -4.59
C ASN A 64 -11.29 21.93 -3.91
N ASN A 65 -11.11 22.02 -2.59
CA ASN A 65 -10.37 21.02 -1.81
C ASN A 65 -11.11 19.68 -1.78
N TYR A 66 -12.44 19.71 -1.76
CA TYR A 66 -13.27 18.52 -1.81
C TYR A 66 -13.08 17.73 -3.11
N ILE A 67 -13.00 18.39 -4.26
CA ILE A 67 -12.78 17.72 -5.56
C ILE A 67 -11.39 17.08 -5.63
N ASP A 68 -10.34 17.80 -5.21
CA ASP A 68 -8.97 17.29 -5.16
C ASP A 68 -8.86 16.08 -4.21
N LEU A 69 -9.35 16.22 -2.97
CA LEU A 69 -9.36 15.14 -1.98
C LEU A 69 -10.18 13.94 -2.44
N LYS A 70 -11.32 14.16 -3.11
CA LYS A 70 -12.16 13.10 -3.68
C LYS A 70 -11.47 12.35 -4.81
N SER A 71 -10.76 13.07 -5.70
CA SER A 71 -10.01 12.44 -6.78
C SER A 71 -8.83 11.60 -6.27
N LYS A 72 -8.11 12.08 -5.25
CA LYS A 72 -7.05 11.34 -4.57
C LYS A 72 -7.58 10.11 -3.83
N ALA A 73 -8.66 10.26 -3.07
CA ALA A 73 -9.32 9.15 -2.40
C ALA A 73 -9.86 8.10 -3.39
N PHE A 74 -10.35 8.53 -4.55
CA PHE A 74 -10.76 7.62 -5.63
C PHE A 74 -9.57 6.86 -6.22
N ALA A 75 -8.45 7.54 -6.50
CA ALA A 75 -7.24 6.90 -7.01
C ALA A 75 -6.66 5.88 -6.01
N TYR A 76 -6.64 6.22 -4.72
CA TYR A 76 -6.25 5.32 -3.64
C TYR A 76 -7.17 4.10 -3.52
N ASN A 77 -8.48 4.32 -3.59
CA ASN A 77 -9.45 3.23 -3.57
C ASN A 77 -9.31 2.32 -4.79
N LEU A 78 -9.08 2.89 -5.97
CA LEU A 78 -8.89 2.14 -7.21
C LEU A 78 -7.59 1.32 -7.17
N SER A 79 -6.50 1.88 -6.63
CA SER A 79 -5.23 1.14 -6.47
C SER A 79 -5.38 -0.04 -5.50
N ASN A 80 -6.09 0.14 -4.38
CA ASN A 80 -6.42 -0.94 -3.44
C ASN A 80 -7.19 -2.09 -4.12
N VAL A 81 -8.19 -1.75 -4.94
CA VAL A 81 -8.98 -2.75 -5.67
C VAL A 81 -8.13 -3.47 -6.72
N ILE A 82 -7.34 -2.75 -7.52
CA ILE A 82 -6.50 -3.33 -8.57
C ILE A 82 -5.46 -4.28 -7.97
N PHE A 83 -4.72 -3.84 -6.95
CA PHE A 83 -3.71 -4.68 -6.31
C PHE A 83 -4.32 -5.86 -5.56
N GLY A 84 -5.47 -5.67 -4.89
CA GLY A 84 -6.21 -6.75 -4.25
C GLY A 84 -6.66 -7.81 -5.26
N ALA A 85 -7.21 -7.38 -6.41
CA ALA A 85 -7.59 -8.27 -7.49
C ALA A 85 -6.38 -9.02 -8.09
N LEU A 86 -5.24 -8.34 -8.27
CA LEU A 86 -4.00 -8.96 -8.74
C LEU A 86 -3.53 -10.09 -7.81
N ILE A 87 -3.55 -9.83 -6.50
CA ILE A 87 -3.17 -10.79 -5.46
C ILE A 87 -4.11 -12.01 -5.49
N ILE A 88 -5.42 -11.79 -5.65
CA ILE A 88 -6.40 -12.87 -5.76
C ILE A 88 -6.13 -13.71 -7.02
N ILE A 89 -5.98 -13.09 -8.18
CA ILE A 89 -5.72 -13.78 -9.45
C ILE A 89 -4.43 -14.61 -9.35
N PHE A 90 -3.35 -14.01 -8.87
CA PHE A 90 -2.06 -14.69 -8.67
C PHE A 90 -2.14 -15.85 -7.68
N SER A 91 -2.98 -15.74 -6.65
CA SER A 91 -3.23 -16.82 -5.70
C SER A 91 -3.98 -17.99 -6.35
N PHE A 92 -4.92 -17.72 -7.27
CA PHE A 92 -5.68 -18.76 -7.97
C PHE A 92 -4.88 -19.49 -9.06
N ILE A 93 -4.00 -18.79 -9.77
CA ILE A 93 -3.11 -19.42 -10.77
C ILE A 93 -1.91 -20.14 -10.14
N HIS A 94 -1.87 -20.25 -8.80
CA HIS A 94 -0.75 -20.80 -8.03
C HIS A 94 0.60 -20.16 -8.41
N ALA A 95 0.61 -18.85 -8.62
CA ALA A 95 1.84 -18.12 -8.86
C ALA A 95 2.82 -18.36 -7.69
N PRO A 96 4.14 -18.41 -7.96
CA PRO A 96 5.14 -18.52 -6.91
C PRO A 96 4.87 -17.50 -5.79
N PHE A 97 4.86 -17.96 -4.54
CA PHE A 97 4.54 -17.14 -3.38
C PHE A 97 5.40 -15.86 -3.30
N ILE A 98 6.65 -15.92 -3.79
CA ILE A 98 7.54 -14.77 -3.87
C ILE A 98 6.94 -13.64 -4.73
N ILE A 99 6.24 -13.95 -5.83
CA ILE A 99 5.62 -12.97 -6.74
C ILE A 99 4.44 -12.28 -6.06
N LEU A 100 3.60 -13.05 -5.36
CA LEU A 100 2.50 -12.53 -4.57
C LEU A 100 2.99 -11.54 -3.50
N LEU A 101 4.07 -11.93 -2.84
CA LEU A 101 4.70 -11.14 -1.80
C LEU A 101 5.34 -9.85 -2.34
N PHE A 102 6.06 -9.90 -3.46
CA PHE A 102 6.58 -8.69 -4.11
C PHE A 102 5.45 -7.74 -4.55
N THR A 103 4.33 -8.29 -5.02
CA THR A 103 3.14 -7.52 -5.38
C THR A 103 2.58 -6.77 -4.17
N LEU A 104 2.48 -7.44 -3.02
CA LEU A 104 2.02 -6.85 -1.76
C LEU A 104 3.02 -5.78 -1.24
N ILE A 105 4.32 -6.04 -1.34
CA ILE A 105 5.36 -5.09 -0.94
C ILE A 105 5.31 -3.83 -1.80
N GLY A 106 5.21 -3.96 -3.12
CA GLY A 106 5.09 -2.83 -4.03
C GLY A 106 3.87 -1.97 -3.71
N PHE A 107 2.74 -2.61 -3.41
CA PHE A 107 1.54 -1.92 -2.94
C PHE A 107 1.77 -1.14 -1.63
N LEU A 108 2.42 -1.75 -0.62
CA LEU A 108 2.73 -1.08 0.65
C LEU A 108 3.65 0.13 0.48
N ILE A 109 4.59 0.07 -0.46
CA ILE A 109 5.47 1.19 -0.80
C ILE A 109 4.67 2.35 -1.39
N LEU A 110 3.75 2.07 -2.32
CA LEU A 110 2.89 3.10 -2.92
C LEU A 110 2.03 3.77 -1.84
N GLN A 111 1.41 2.97 -0.97
CA GLN A 111 0.65 3.46 0.19
C GLN A 111 1.48 4.35 1.12
N ALA A 112 2.67 3.92 1.49
CA ALA A 112 3.57 4.70 2.34
C ALA A 112 3.98 6.02 1.67
N SER A 113 4.24 6.00 0.36
CA SER A 113 4.59 7.21 -0.38
C SER A 113 3.45 8.24 -0.40
N GLU A 114 2.21 7.77 -0.53
CA GLU A 114 1.02 8.63 -0.52
C GLU A 114 0.78 9.23 0.87
N LEU A 115 0.92 8.44 1.94
CA LEU A 115 0.83 8.91 3.32
C LEU A 115 1.89 9.97 3.64
N LEU A 116 3.14 9.75 3.18
CA LEU A 116 4.23 10.73 3.36
C LEU A 116 3.96 12.02 2.58
N ALA A 117 3.47 11.92 1.35
CA ALA A 117 3.07 13.09 0.57
C ALA A 117 1.94 13.86 1.27
N PHE A 118 0.90 13.16 1.72
CA PHE A 118 -0.22 13.77 2.45
C PHE A 118 0.25 14.49 3.71
N SER A 119 1.08 13.85 4.53
CA SER A 119 1.66 14.46 5.73
C SER A 119 2.49 15.71 5.41
N TYR A 120 3.27 15.70 4.33
CA TYR A 120 4.06 16.84 3.91
C TYR A 120 3.20 18.04 3.49
N TYR A 121 2.13 17.80 2.71
CA TYR A 121 1.24 18.88 2.25
C TYR A 121 0.31 19.39 3.36
N HIS A 122 -0.06 18.57 4.34
CA HIS A 122 -0.91 19.00 5.46
C HIS A 122 -0.15 19.66 6.61
N LYS A 123 1.15 19.38 6.77
CA LYS A 123 2.00 20.04 7.80
C LYS A 123 2.44 21.46 7.39
N ASN A 124 2.34 21.78 6.10
CA ASN A 124 2.80 23.05 5.53
C ASN A 124 1.66 24.01 5.14
N ASN A 125 0.40 23.65 5.40
CA ASN A 125 -0.76 24.55 5.39
C ASN A 125 -1.18 24.83 6.84
#